data_AF-A0A6M3X792-F1
#
_entry.id   AF-A0A6M3X792-F1
#
_cell.length_a   1.000
_cell.length_b   1.000
_cell.length_c   1.000
_cell.angle_alpha   90.00
_cell.angle_beta   90.00
_cell.angle_gamma   90.00
#
_symmetry.space_group_name_H-M   'P 1'
#
loop_
_entity.id
_entity.type
_entity.pdbx_description
1 polymer ?
#
loop_
_entity_poly.entity_id
_entity_poly.type
_entity_poly.pdbx_seq_one_letter_code
_entity_poly.pdbx_strand_id
1 'polypeptide(L)' 'MTKKDYEMVANVIVGFDNRISKWKLVQKLTNAFIMDNPDFDPGKFIVACCPVEAETEP' A
#
# COMPACT_ATOMS: atom_id res chain seq x y z
N MET A 1 -10.10 -3.11 11.48
CA MET A 1 -10.25 -1.96 10.55
C MET A 1 -11.22 -2.26 9.42
N THR A 2 -11.67 -1.25 8.66
CA THR A 2 -12.54 -1.40 7.48
C THR A 2 -11.77 -1.21 6.18
N LYS A 3 -12.34 -1.67 5.05
CA LYS A 3 -11.80 -1.46 3.69
C LYS A 3 -11.39 0.00 3.43
N LYS A 4 -12.21 0.95 3.88
CA LYS A 4 -12.00 2.39 3.69
C LYS A 4 -10.76 2.91 4.41
N ASP A 5 -10.43 2.34 5.57
CA ASP A 5 -9.26 2.76 6.36
C ASP A 5 -7.97 2.40 5.63
N TYR A 6 -7.90 1.20 5.03
CA TYR A 6 -6.76 0.76 4.23
C TYR A 6 -6.60 1.60 2.95
N GLU A 7 -7.71 1.95 2.29
CA GLU A 7 -7.71 2.81 1.10
C GLU A 7 -7.21 4.23 1.44
N MET A 8 -7.62 4.79 2.58
CA MET A 8 -7.12 6.08 3.05
C MET A 8 -5.60 6.03 3.29
N VAL A 9 -5.10 4.99 3.96
CA VAL A 9 -3.67 4.81 4.21
C VAL A 9 -2.90 4.64 2.91
N ALA A 10 -3.41 3.84 1.97
CA ALA A 10 -2.78 3.67 0.66
C ALA A 10 -2.66 5.00 -0.09
N ASN A 11 -3.70 5.82 -0.11
CA ASN A 11 -3.68 7.15 -0.75
C ASN A 11 -2.61 8.08 -0.14
N VAL A 12 -2.42 8.04 1.19
CA VAL A 12 -1.35 8.80 1.85
C VAL A 12 0.02 8.32 1.41
N ILE A 13 0.21 7.01 1.26
CA ILE A 13 1.49 6.39 0.86
C ILE A 13 1.81 6.65 -0.61
N VAL A 14 0.80 6.76 -1.47
CA VAL A 14 1.01 7.08 -2.90
C VAL A 14 1.82 8.36 -3.06
N GLY A 15 1.57 9.39 -2.24
CA GLY A 15 2.27 10.68 -2.27
C GLY A 15 3.70 10.70 -1.72
N PHE A 16 4.29 9.55 -1.36
CA PHE A 16 5.70 9.49 -0.95
C PHE A 16 6.63 9.33 -2.15
N ASP A 17 7.48 10.33 -2.40
CA ASP A 17 8.43 10.34 -3.52
C ASP A 17 9.63 9.38 -3.32
N ASN A 18 9.95 9.03 -2.07
CA ASN A 18 11.08 8.15 -1.78
C ASN A 18 10.68 6.66 -1.89
N ARG A 19 10.99 6.05 -3.05
CA ARG A 19 10.66 4.65 -3.36
C ARG A 19 11.18 3.63 -2.34
N ILE A 20 12.41 3.78 -1.83
CA ILE A 20 13.00 2.82 -0.86
C ILE A 20 12.27 2.90 0.49
N SER A 21 12.02 4.11 0.98
CA SER A 21 11.31 4.34 2.24
C SER A 21 9.84 3.92 2.13
N LYS A 22 9.22 4.18 0.97
CA LYS A 22 7.85 3.78 0.64
C LYS A 22 7.68 2.26 0.70
N TRP A 23 8.57 1.50 0.05
CA TRP A 23 8.49 0.03 0.06
C TRP A 23 8.60 -0.55 1.47
N LYS A 24 9.55 -0.07 2.29
CA LYS A 24 9.70 -0.49 3.69
C LYS A 24 8.48 -0.15 4.54
N LEU A 25 7.86 1.01 4.31
CA LEU A 25 6.66 1.43 5.01
C LEU A 25 5.46 0.54 4.64
N VAL A 26 5.25 0.30 3.34
CA VAL A 26 4.19 -0.60 2.84
C VAL A 26 4.33 -1.98 3.46
N GLN A 27 5.53 -2.57 3.46
CA GLN A 27 5.75 -3.89 4.07
C GLN A 27 5.40 -3.92 5.56
N LYS A 28 5.79 -2.90 6.33
CA LYS A 28 5.46 -2.83 7.77
C LYS A 28 3.95 -2.72 8.01
N LEU A 29 3.27 -1.91 7.22
CA LEU A 29 1.83 -1.70 7.33
C LEU A 29 1.06 -2.95 6.91
N THR A 30 1.46 -3.60 5.82
CA THR A 30 0.90 -4.89 5.39
C THR A 30 0.96 -5.93 6.51
N ASN A 31 2.11 -6.07 7.18
CA ASN A 31 2.24 -7.01 8.31
C ASN A 31 1.32 -6.65 9.48
N ALA A 32 1.22 -5.37 9.83
CA ALA A 32 0.31 -4.92 10.88
C ALA A 32 -1.16 -5.17 10.52
N PHE A 33 -1.52 -4.99 9.25
CA PHE A 33 -2.90 -5.14 8.77
C PHE A 33 -3.34 -6.60 8.70
N ILE A 34 -2.43 -7.51 8.33
CA ILE A 34 -2.67 -8.96 8.42
C ILE A 34 -2.96 -9.38 9.86
N MET A 35 -2.24 -8.79 10.83
CA MET A 35 -2.46 -9.10 12.25
C MET A 35 -3.78 -8.54 12.79
N ASP A 36 -4.19 -7.35 12.35
CA ASP A 36 -5.44 -6.70 12.80
C ASP A 36 -6.69 -7.30 12.13
N ASN A 37 -6.58 -7.75 10.88
CA ASN A 37 -7.70 -8.23 10.08
C ASN A 37 -7.31 -9.45 9.24
N PRO A 38 -7.79 -10.65 9.61
CA PRO A 38 -7.52 -11.88 8.86
C PRO A 38 -8.01 -11.86 7.41
N ASP A 39 -9.03 -11.05 7.09
CA ASP A 39 -9.60 -10.90 5.75
C ASP A 39 -8.90 -9.81 4.92
N PHE A 40 -7.84 -9.19 5.45
CA PHE A 40 -7.07 -8.18 4.75
C PHE A 40 -6.35 -8.79 3.54
N ASP A 41 -6.48 -8.14 2.38
CA ASP A 41 -5.83 -8.54 1.13
C ASP A 41 -4.53 -7.74 0.94
N PRO A 42 -3.36 -8.32 1.28
CA PRO A 42 -2.08 -7.64 1.19
C PRO A 42 -1.71 -7.28 -0.26
N GLY A 43 -2.13 -8.09 -1.23
CA GLY A 43 -1.87 -7.85 -2.64
C GLY A 43 -2.56 -6.59 -3.14
N LYS A 44 -3.87 -6.45 -2.84
CA LYS A 44 -4.62 -5.24 -3.19
C LYS A 44 -4.06 -3.98 -2.54
N PHE A 45 -3.64 -4.07 -1.28
CA PHE A 45 -3.05 -2.92 -0.58
C PHE A 45 -1.70 -2.50 -1.16
N ILE A 46 -0.82 -3.45 -1.47
CA ILE A 46 0.49 -3.16 -2.09
C ILE A 46 0.30 -2.49 -3.46
N VAL A 47 -0.60 -3.00 -4.29
CA VAL A 47 -0.93 -2.40 -5.59
C VAL A 47 -1.50 -0.99 -5.43
N ALA A 48 -2.36 -0.77 -4.43
CA ALA A 48 -2.90 0.56 -4.15
C ALA A 48 -1.82 1.57 -3.68
N CYS A 49 -0.83 1.11 -2.92
CA CYS A 49 0.27 1.96 -2.46
C CYS A 49 1.30 2.26 -3.56
N CYS A 50 1.58 1.26 -4.40
CA CYS A 50 2.56 1.30 -5.47
C CYS A 50 1.86 0.92 -6.79
N PRO A 51 0.97 1.77 -7.33
CA PRO A 51 0.45 1.54 -8.65
C PRO A 51 1.66 1.51 -9.58
N VAL A 52 1.85 0.38 -10.26
CA VAL A 52 2.82 0.31 -11.35
C VAL A 52 2.38 1.43 -12.29
N GLU A 53 3.23 2.44 -12.50
CA GLU A 53 3.00 3.47 -13.51
C GLU A 53 2.92 2.72 -14.84
N ALA A 54 1.71 2.32 -15.21
CA ALA A 54 1.43 1.83 -16.53
C ALA A 54 1.66 3.02 -17.47
N GLU A 55 2.61 2.85 -18.38
CA GLU A 55 2.80 3.62 -19.60
C GLU A 55 3.53 4.97 -19.46
N THR A 56 4.85 4.90 -19.54
CA THR A 56 5.62 5.73 -20.48
C THR A 56 6.93 4.98 -20.79
N GLU A 57 6.83 3.92 -21.60
CA GLU A 57 7.98 3.48 -22.38
C GLU A 57 8.20 4.49 -23.53
N PRO A 58 9.46 4.82 -23.88
CA PRO A 58 9.82 5.79 -24.91
C PRO A 58 9.53 5.34 -26.35
#